data_AF-A0A4Q3XSJ1-F1
#
_entry.id   AF-A0A4Q3XSJ1-F1
#
_cell.length_a   1.000
_cell.length_b   1.000
_cell.length_c   1.000
_cell.angle_alpha   90.00
_cell.angle_beta   90.00
_cell.angle_gamma   90.00
#
_symmetry.space_group_name_H-M   'P 1'
#
loop_
_entity.id
_entity.type
_entity.pdbx_description
1 polymer ?
#
loop_
_entity_poly.entity_id
_entity_poly.type
_entity_poly.pdbx_seq_one_letter_code
_entity_poly.pdbx_strand_id
1 'polypeptide(L)'
;MSISEHRAVEIATAFVKAHGETGAYAVSPRAPSVSREVGGPSSKLFGVGENYWSVLFDLETPADAVVDPDHVIVLVDALTGKPVWFPIP
;
A
#
# COMPACT_ATOMS: atom_id res chain seq x y z
N MET A 1 -12.35 -1.52 17.22
CA MET A 1 -12.11 -0.11 16.82
C MET A 1 -11.41 -0.12 15.47
N SER A 2 -11.73 0.83 14.58
CA SER A 2 -11.03 0.95 13.30
C SER A 2 -9.57 1.36 13.53
N ILE A 3 -8.63 0.82 12.76
CA ILE A 3 -7.24 1.27 12.80
C ILE A 3 -7.13 2.71 12.29
N SER A 4 -6.19 3.46 12.85
CA SER A 4 -5.86 4.82 12.43
C SER A 4 -5.04 4.81 11.13
N GLU A 5 -5.00 5.96 10.45
CA GLU A 5 -4.15 6.18 9.27
C GLU A 5 -2.68 5.86 9.57
N HIS A 6 -2.15 6.41 10.67
CA HIS A 6 -0.78 6.16 11.10
C HIS A 6 -0.49 4.66 11.26
N ARG A 7 -1.42 3.93 11.89
CA ARG A 7 -1.27 2.48 12.07
C ARG A 7 -1.36 1.72 10.73
N ALA A 8 -2.19 2.18 9.80
CA ALA A 8 -2.27 1.60 8.47
C ALA A 8 -0.96 1.77 7.69
N VAL A 9 -0.33 2.94 7.76
CA VAL A 9 0.99 3.21 7.17
C VAL A 9 2.06 2.30 7.76
N GLU A 10 2.09 2.13 9.09
CA GLU A 10 3.05 1.22 9.75
C GLU A 10 2.90 -0.22 9.25
N ILE A 11 1.66 -0.72 9.18
CA ILE A 11 1.35 -2.07 8.71
C ILE A 11 1.78 -2.24 7.25
N ALA A 12 1.40 -1.29 6.38
CA ALA A 12 1.73 -1.34 4.97
C ALA A 12 3.24 -1.28 4.74
N THR A 13 3.96 -0.42 5.47
CA THR A 13 5.42 -0.31 5.40
C THR A 13 6.10 -1.61 5.82
N ALA A 14 5.65 -2.23 6.91
CA ALA A 14 6.17 -3.52 7.36
C ALA A 14 5.89 -4.63 6.36
N PHE A 15 4.69 -4.64 5.77
CA PHE A 15 4.28 -5.61 4.75
C PHE A 15 5.15 -5.52 3.50
N VAL A 16 5.41 -4.31 3.00
CA VAL A 16 6.29 -4.07 1.85
C VAL A 16 7.71 -4.53 2.15
N LYS A 17 8.28 -4.13 3.31
CA LYS A 17 9.64 -4.52 3.70
C LYS A 17 9.82 -6.03 3.82
N ALA A 18 8.84 -6.74 4.38
CA ALA A 18 8.88 -8.20 4.51
C ALA A 18 8.88 -8.93 3.15
N HIS A 19 8.35 -8.30 2.10
CA HIS A 19 8.36 -8.84 0.73
C HIS A 19 9.48 -8.24 -0.14
N GLY A 20 10.15 -7.18 0.32
CA GLY A 20 11.23 -6.49 -0.38
C GLY A 20 12.57 -7.23 -0.34
N GLU A 21 12.77 -8.17 0.60
CA GLU A 21 14.01 -8.97 0.71
C GLU A 21 14.30 -9.84 -0.52
N THR A 22 13.32 -10.04 -1.41
CA THR A 22 13.51 -10.72 -2.71
C THR A 22 14.07 -9.83 -3.83
N GLY A 23 14.48 -8.57 -3.54
CA GLY A 23 15.29 -7.76 -4.46
C GLY A 23 14.56 -7.15 -5.65
N ALA A 24 13.22 -7.14 -5.65
CA ALA A 24 12.44 -6.67 -6.78
C ALA A 24 12.12 -5.17 -6.78
N TYR A 25 12.06 -4.51 -5.60
CA TYR A 25 11.58 -3.13 -5.48
C TYR A 25 12.26 -2.38 -4.31
N ALA A 26 12.92 -1.26 -4.59
CA ALA A 26 13.36 -0.31 -3.56
C ALA A 26 12.28 0.76 -3.39
N VAL A 27 11.75 0.92 -2.18
CA VAL A 27 10.71 1.93 -1.90
C VAL A 27 11.37 3.26 -1.57
N SER A 28 10.90 4.32 -2.23
CA SER A 28 11.35 5.68 -2.02
C SER A 28 11.22 6.08 -0.55
N PRO A 29 12.19 6.85 0.00
CA PRO A 29 12.11 7.37 1.37
C PRO A 29 11.04 8.46 1.54
N ARG A 30 10.36 8.87 0.46
CA ARG A 30 9.25 9.83 0.51
C ARG A 30 8.09 9.25 1.31
N ALA A 31 7.32 10.15 1.93
CA ALA A 31 6.12 9.75 2.66
C ALA A 31 5.11 9.09 1.71
N PRO A 32 4.54 7.94 2.06
CA PRO A 32 3.53 7.29 1.23
C PRO A 32 2.24 8.12 1.18
N SER A 33 1.53 8.03 0.06
CA SER A 33 0.20 8.62 -0.07
C SER A 33 -0.84 7.67 0.52
N VAL A 34 -1.79 8.21 1.29
CA VAL A 34 -2.78 7.40 2.01
C VAL A 34 -4.18 7.92 1.76
N SER A 35 -5.11 7.02 1.42
CA SER A 35 -6.54 7.31 1.28
C SER A 35 -7.36 6.31 2.09
N ARG A 36 -8.52 6.73 2.58
CA ARG A 36 -9.50 5.85 3.20
C ARG A 36 -10.65 5.59 2.26
N GLU A 37 -10.90 4.32 1.97
CA GLU A 37 -11.98 3.89 1.11
C GLU A 37 -13.10 3.26 1.95
N VAL A 38 -14.35 3.67 1.71
CA VAL A 38 -15.54 3.17 2.42
C VAL A 38 -16.66 2.87 1.43
N GLY A 39 -17.21 1.65 1.49
CA GLY A 39 -18.44 1.27 0.78
C GLY A 39 -18.28 1.03 -0.73
N GLY A 40 -17.06 0.79 -1.22
CA GLY A 40 -16.79 0.58 -2.65
C GLY A 40 -16.94 -0.89 -3.11
N PRO A 41 -17.35 -1.13 -4.38
CA PRO A 41 -17.42 -2.47 -4.97
C PRO A 41 -16.04 -3.17 -5.05
N SER A 42 -14.98 -2.37 -5.01
CA SER A 42 -13.57 -2.74 -4.96
C SER A 42 -13.20 -3.65 -3.78
N SER A 43 -13.89 -3.54 -2.64
CA SER A 43 -13.61 -4.32 -1.43
C SER A 43 -13.65 -5.83 -1.67
N LYS A 44 -14.72 -6.32 -2.31
CA LYS A 44 -14.89 -7.74 -2.67
C LYS A 44 -13.88 -8.21 -3.71
N LEU A 45 -13.48 -7.35 -4.65
CA LEU A 45 -12.51 -7.69 -5.69
C LEU A 45 -11.10 -7.88 -5.11
N PHE A 46 -10.77 -7.13 -4.05
CA PHE A 46 -9.43 -7.13 -3.47
C PHE A 46 -9.29 -7.95 -2.18
N GLY A 47 -10.37 -8.59 -1.72
CA GLY A 47 -10.32 -9.44 -0.52
C GLY A 47 -10.13 -8.66 0.79
N VAL A 48 -10.55 -7.38 0.81
CA VAL A 48 -10.58 -6.50 1.99
C VAL A 48 -12.03 -6.19 2.37
N GLY A 49 -12.28 -5.80 3.62
CA GLY A 49 -13.60 -5.37 4.05
C GLY A 49 -14.09 -4.10 3.34
N GLU A 50 -15.34 -3.72 3.59
CA GLU A 50 -15.95 -2.51 3.00
C GLU A 50 -15.32 -1.19 3.48
N ASN A 51 -14.34 -1.25 4.38
CA ASN A 51 -13.59 -0.12 4.89
C ASN A 51 -12.11 -0.50 4.95
N TYR A 52 -11.28 0.19 4.18
CA TYR A 52 -9.86 -0.09 4.10
C TYR A 52 -9.06 1.18 3.83
N TRP A 53 -7.78 1.13 4.16
CA TRP A 53 -6.79 2.15 3.82
C TRP A 53 -6.05 1.72 2.56
N SER A 54 -5.97 2.59 1.57
CA SER A 54 -5.10 2.44 0.41
C SER A 54 -3.82 3.21 0.67
N VAL A 55 -2.68 2.51 0.69
CA VAL A 55 -1.36 3.09 0.93
C VAL A 55 -0.51 2.91 -0.32
N LEU A 56 -0.16 4.01 -0.97
CA LEU A 56 0.63 4.06 -2.20
C LEU A 56 2.06 4.46 -1.87
N PHE A 57 3.01 3.63 -2.30
CA PHE A 57 4.44 3.83 -2.19
C PHE A 57 5.03 4.10 -3.55
N ASP A 58 5.85 5.15 -3.65
CA ASP A 58 6.69 5.38 -4.82
C ASP A 58 7.90 4.44 -4.76
N LEU A 59 8.31 3.89 -5.89
CA LEU A 59 9.57 3.18 -6.01
C LEU A 59 10.73 4.13 -6.29
N GLU A 60 11.93 3.75 -5.87
CA GLU A 60 13.14 4.49 -6.17
C GLU A 60 13.39 4.47 -7.68
N THR A 61 13.54 5.66 -8.25
CA THR A 61 13.89 5.87 -9.65
C THR A 61 15.37 6.23 -9.76
N PRO A 62 16.09 5.75 -10.79
CA PRO A 62 17.48 6.14 -11.02
C PRO A 62 17.63 7.65 -11.16
N ALA A 63 18.64 8.24 -10.50
CA ALA A 63 18.83 9.68 -10.46
C ALA A 63 19.15 10.31 -11.84
N ASP A 64 19.53 9.49 -12.82
CA ASP A 64 19.89 9.88 -14.19
C ASP A 64 18.78 9.65 -15.22
N ALA A 65 17.59 9.23 -14.78
CA ALA A 65 16.44 8.99 -15.66
C ALA A 65 15.19 9.75 -15.20
N VAL A 66 14.46 10.34 -16.16
CA VAL A 66 13.08 10.79 -15.93
C VAL A 66 12.17 9.66 -16.39
N VAL A 67 11.72 8.85 -15.44
CA VAL A 67 10.75 7.78 -15.65
C VAL A 67 9.51 8.07 -14.80
N ASP A 68 8.34 7.66 -15.28
CA ASP A 68 7.14 7.61 -14.45
C ASP A 68 7.43 6.61 -13.31
N PRO A 69 7.41 7.03 -12.03
CA PRO A 69 7.77 6.12 -10.95
C PRO A 69 6.78 4.96 -10.91
N ASP A 70 7.29 3.74 -10.98
CA ASP A 70 6.47 2.59 -10.65
C ASP A 70 5.96 2.76 -9.21
N HIS A 71 4.69 2.41 -9.00
CA HIS A 71 4.04 2.52 -7.70
C HIS A 71 3.63 1.16 -7.20
N VAL A 72 3.69 0.99 -5.89
CA VAL A 72 3.16 -0.18 -5.21
C VAL A 72 2.05 0.26 -4.28
N ILE A 73 0.90 -0.41 -4.38
CA ILE A 73 -0.27 -0.11 -3.55
C ILE A 73 -0.53 -1.29 -2.61
N VAL A 74 -0.64 -0.98 -1.32
CA VAL A 74 -1.06 -1.92 -0.27
C VAL A 74 -2.42 -1.49 0.25
N LEU A 75 -3.35 -2.43 0.30
CA LEU A 75 -4.64 -2.23 0.93
C LEU A 75 -4.59 -2.81 2.34
N VAL A 76 -5.02 -2.04 3.33
CA VAL A 76 -5.05 -2.46 4.74
C VAL A 76 -6.47 -2.39 5.25
N ASP A 77 -7.05 -3.54 5.59
CA ASP A 77 -8.41 -3.61 6.13
C ASP A 77 -8.53 -2.78 7.42
N ALA A 78 -9.52 -1.88 7.46
CA ALA A 78 -9.62 -0.89 8.53
C ALA A 78 -10.06 -1.49 9.87
N LEU A 79 -10.59 -2.73 9.90
CA LEU A 79 -11.06 -3.39 11.12
C LEU A 79 -10.04 -4.38 11.67
N THR A 80 -9.44 -5.17 10.78
CA THR A 80 -8.55 -6.29 11.11
C THR A 80 -7.09 -5.91 10.98
N GLY A 81 -6.77 -4.85 10.24
CA GLY A 81 -5.39 -4.49 9.91
C GLY A 81 -4.71 -5.47 8.97
N LYS A 82 -5.45 -6.37 8.31
CA LYS A 82 -4.88 -7.32 7.35
C LYS A 82 -4.41 -6.57 6.10
N PRO A 83 -3.11 -6.61 5.76
CA PRO A 83 -2.60 -6.05 4.52
C PRO A 83 -2.77 -7.03 3.36
N VAL A 84 -3.04 -6.52 2.16
CA VAL A 84 -3.01 -7.24 0.89
C VAL A 84 -2.42 -6.35 -0.20
N TRP A 85 -1.79 -6.98 -1.20
CA TRP A 85 -1.37 -6.26 -2.41
C TRP A 85 -2.58 -5.84 -3.22
N PHE A 86 -2.52 -4.64 -3.81
CA PHE A 86 -3.43 -4.29 -4.88
C PHE A 86 -3.07 -5.13 -6.12
N PRO A 87 -3.98 -5.94 -6.67
CA PRO A 87 -3.70 -6.72 -7.86
C PRO A 87 -3.65 -5.80 -9.09
N ILE A 88 -2.52 -5.80 -9.79
CA ILE A 88 -2.38 -5.18 -11.11
C ILE A 88 -2.72 -6.27 -12.14
N PRO A 89 -3.65 -6.02 -13.09
CA PRO A 89 -3.98 -6.97 -14.15
C PRO A 89 -2.82 -7.25 -15.11
#